data_AF-A0A5Y3C9H8-F1
#
_entry.id   AF-A0A5Y3C9H8-F1
#
_cell.length_a   1.000
_cell.length_b   1.000
_cell.length_c   1.000
_cell.angle_alpha   90.00
_cell.angle_beta   90.00
_cell.angle_gamma   90.00
#
_symmetry.space_group_name_H-M   'P 1'
#
loop_
_entity.id
_entity.type
_entity.pdbx_description
1 polymer ?
#
loop_
_entity_poly.entity_id
_entity_poly.type
_entity_poly.pdbx_seq_one_letter_code
_entity_poly.pdbx_strand_id
1 'polypeptide(L)'
;MTYSINNLKVAQYKSAFRIIYSLFDKIAYLISHFFDLNDLKHDRKISIDNLFRDFTGKNNEWKPHKKLKDSDNPFIHALFYILKDIRKVGSSDSVSKWLDPNAVAFAEIRNAMEHRSLKIVDDFGYELATSHNTYNDEEFTKLQREVNTIPDEIREIELKIKKTNEDNDPHLSKQLKEKINKLNTKHSDLKAKIHEKEKLSSHCLLVPISQFESRIMQLIGLARNSIMYLSLAIHFEERKRPNDGIYMQREVPLKHNL
;
A
#
# COMPACT_ATOMS: atom_id res chain seq x y z
N MET A 1 -18.43 -0.58 21.64
CA MET A 1 -17.97 -1.90 22.11
C MET A 1 -16.73 -2.29 21.33
N THR A 2 -15.62 -2.57 22.00
CA THR A 2 -14.34 -2.85 21.34
C THR A 2 -14.21 -4.35 21.12
N TYR A 3 -14.71 -4.87 19.98
CA TYR A 3 -14.65 -6.30 19.61
C TYR A 3 -13.25 -6.77 19.20
N SER A 4 -12.19 -6.12 19.69
CA SER A 4 -10.82 -6.43 19.28
C SER A 4 -10.29 -7.68 19.98
N ILE A 5 -9.81 -8.64 19.20
CA ILE A 5 -9.16 -9.85 19.69
C ILE A 5 -7.70 -9.54 19.99
N ASN A 6 -7.32 -9.58 21.27
CA ASN A 6 -5.95 -9.30 21.74
C ASN A 6 -5.35 -10.50 22.50
N ASN A 7 -5.49 -11.70 21.94
CA ASN A 7 -4.90 -12.92 22.52
C ASN A 7 -3.47 -13.17 22.01
N LEU A 8 -2.80 -14.16 22.60
CA LEU A 8 -1.43 -14.55 22.23
C LEU A 8 -1.33 -14.95 20.75
N LYS A 9 -2.34 -15.66 20.23
CA LYS A 9 -2.42 -16.07 18.82
C LYS A 9 -2.34 -14.87 17.87
N VAL A 10 -3.14 -13.83 18.11
CA VAL A 10 -3.11 -12.59 17.33
C VAL A 10 -1.76 -11.89 17.42
N ALA A 11 -1.16 -11.83 18.61
CA ALA A 11 0.18 -11.25 18.78
C ALA A 11 1.24 -12.01 17.97
N GLN A 12 1.21 -13.35 18.00
CA GLN A 12 2.10 -14.19 17.21
C GLN A 12 1.89 -14.01 15.71
N TYR A 13 0.65 -13.89 15.25
CA TYR A 13 0.33 -13.65 13.85
C TYR A 13 0.83 -12.29 13.35
N LYS A 14 0.66 -11.22 14.14
CA LYS A 14 1.25 -9.92 13.83
C LYS A 14 2.78 -10.01 13.74
N SER A 15 3.43 -10.71 14.68
CA SER A 15 4.87 -10.92 14.64
C SER A 15 5.30 -11.69 13.38
N ALA A 16 4.62 -12.79 13.07
CA ALA A 16 4.87 -13.61 11.89
C ALA A 16 4.75 -12.79 10.60
N PHE A 17 3.66 -12.03 10.45
CA PHE A 17 3.45 -11.17 9.29
C PHE A 17 4.62 -10.20 9.06
N ARG A 18 5.10 -9.54 10.13
CA ARG A 18 6.26 -8.63 10.05
C ARG A 18 7.55 -9.35 9.67
N ILE A 19 7.80 -10.52 10.25
CA ILE A 19 8.99 -11.34 9.96
C ILE A 19 8.98 -11.78 8.49
N ILE A 20 7.86 -12.30 8.00
CA ILE A 20 7.71 -12.73 6.61
C ILE A 20 7.92 -11.55 5.66
N TYR A 21 7.38 -10.37 6.00
CA TYR A 21 7.62 -9.18 5.20
C TYR A 21 9.10 -8.79 5.13
N SER A 22 9.79 -8.82 6.27
CA SER A 22 11.23 -8.52 6.32
C SER A 22 12.09 -9.51 5.52
N LEU A 23 11.60 -10.74 5.31
CA LEU A 23 12.29 -11.75 4.52
C LEU A 23 12.41 -11.32 3.05
N PHE A 24 11.39 -10.70 2.47
CA PHE A 24 11.47 -10.21 1.09
C PHE A 24 12.57 -9.15 0.93
N ASP A 25 12.73 -8.25 1.89
CA ASP A 25 13.79 -7.25 1.87
C ASP A 25 15.18 -7.90 2.01
N LYS A 26 15.32 -8.98 2.80
CA LYS A 26 16.56 -9.77 2.86
C LYS A 26 16.87 -10.49 1.55
N ILE A 27 15.85 -11.06 0.90
CA ILE A 27 15.99 -11.68 -0.42
C ILE A 27 16.47 -10.62 -1.44
N ALA A 28 15.87 -9.43 -1.41
CA ALA A 28 16.26 -8.33 -2.28
C ALA A 28 17.71 -7.89 -2.05
N TYR A 29 18.11 -7.77 -0.78
CA TYR A 29 19.48 -7.46 -0.41
C TYR A 29 20.46 -8.49 -0.95
N LEU A 30 20.18 -9.79 -0.74
CA LEU A 30 21.06 -10.86 -1.21
C LEU A 30 21.21 -10.86 -2.73
N ILE A 31 20.10 -10.69 -3.47
CA ILE A 31 20.14 -10.64 -4.94
C ILE A 31 20.91 -9.42 -5.42
N SER A 32 20.66 -8.24 -4.83
CA SER A 32 21.38 -7.03 -5.23
C SER A 32 22.88 -7.18 -5.08
N HIS A 33 23.35 -7.80 -3.99
CA HIS A 33 24.77 -8.06 -3.77
C HIS A 33 25.33 -9.17 -4.66
N PHE A 34 24.60 -10.28 -4.80
CA PHE A 34 25.06 -11.43 -5.59
C PHE A 34 25.24 -11.09 -7.09
N PHE A 35 24.32 -10.31 -7.65
CA PHE A 35 24.35 -9.89 -9.05
C PHE A 35 25.06 -8.54 -9.27
N ASP A 36 25.60 -7.94 -8.21
CA ASP A 36 26.23 -6.62 -8.22
C ASP A 36 25.35 -5.56 -8.91
N LEU A 37 24.07 -5.50 -8.53
CA LEU A 37 23.07 -4.70 -9.24
C LEU A 37 23.27 -3.19 -9.06
N ASN A 38 23.63 -2.76 -7.86
CA ASN A 38 23.74 -1.36 -7.46
C ASN A 38 25.02 -1.12 -6.67
N ASP A 39 25.55 0.10 -6.73
CA ASP A 39 26.65 0.54 -5.87
C ASP A 39 26.29 0.36 -4.38
N LEU A 40 27.28 -0.09 -3.58
CA LEU A 40 27.17 -0.29 -2.12
C LEU A 40 26.64 0.94 -1.35
N LYS A 41 26.89 2.16 -1.88
CA LYS A 41 26.36 3.41 -1.28
C LYS A 41 24.83 3.45 -1.22
N HIS A 42 24.15 2.63 -2.03
CA HIS A 42 22.70 2.57 -2.12
C HIS A 42 22.08 1.44 -1.30
N ASP A 43 22.85 0.70 -0.50
CA ASP A 43 22.35 -0.47 0.26
C ASP A 43 21.12 -0.17 1.12
N ARG A 44 21.07 1.03 1.72
CA ARG A 44 19.93 1.48 2.57
C ARG A 44 18.64 1.67 1.79
N LYS A 45 18.72 1.82 0.46
CA LYS A 45 17.57 1.95 -0.42
C LYS A 45 17.15 0.59 -0.99
N ILE A 46 17.90 -0.48 -0.76
CA ILE A 46 17.50 -1.80 -1.25
C ILE A 46 16.29 -2.27 -0.45
N SER A 47 15.24 -2.58 -1.18
CA SER A 47 14.04 -3.23 -0.70
C SER A 47 13.53 -4.10 -1.82
N ILE A 48 12.60 -5.00 -1.53
CA ILE A 48 12.00 -5.82 -2.59
C ILE A 48 11.35 -4.93 -3.68
N ASP A 49 10.86 -3.73 -3.33
CA ASP A 49 10.39 -2.75 -4.31
C ASP A 49 11.49 -2.25 -5.23
N ASN A 50 12.59 -1.83 -4.61
CA ASN A 50 13.62 -1.09 -5.31
C ASN A 50 14.53 -2.02 -6.13
N LEU A 51 14.50 -3.33 -5.85
CA LEU A 51 15.33 -4.32 -6.53
C LEU A 51 15.17 -4.31 -8.05
N PHE A 52 13.93 -4.25 -8.54
CA PHE A 52 13.63 -4.36 -9.97
C PHE A 52 13.48 -3.01 -10.67
N ARG A 53 13.68 -1.88 -9.96
CA ARG A 53 13.54 -0.54 -10.53
C ARG A 53 14.86 0.21 -10.51
N ASP A 54 15.07 1.05 -11.51
CA ASP A 54 16.14 2.04 -11.48
C ASP A 54 15.71 3.23 -10.61
N PHE A 55 16.14 3.23 -9.34
CA PHE A 55 15.88 4.30 -8.38
C PHE A 55 16.98 5.37 -8.32
N THR A 56 17.98 5.30 -9.23
CA THR A 56 19.09 6.27 -9.31
C THR A 56 18.82 7.39 -10.31
N GLY A 57 17.80 7.24 -11.16
CA GLY A 57 17.41 8.24 -12.15
C GLY A 57 16.86 9.55 -11.56
N LYS A 58 17.01 10.65 -12.31
CA LYS A 58 16.52 11.99 -11.93
C LYS A 58 14.99 12.12 -11.95
N ASN A 59 14.30 11.27 -12.71
CA ASN A 59 12.83 11.27 -12.78
C ASN A 59 12.29 10.13 -11.90
N ASN A 60 11.28 10.44 -11.10
CA ASN A 60 10.61 9.50 -10.19
C ASN A 60 9.71 8.47 -10.93
N GLU A 61 9.95 8.26 -12.22
CA GLU A 61 9.22 7.33 -13.06
C GLU A 61 9.73 5.90 -12.83
N TRP A 62 8.82 4.94 -12.76
CA TRP A 62 9.19 3.55 -12.63
C TRP A 62 9.84 3.04 -13.94
N LYS A 63 11.11 2.64 -13.87
CA LYS A 63 11.86 2.04 -14.98
C LYS A 63 12.49 0.73 -14.53
N PRO A 64 12.43 -0.35 -15.32
CA PRO A 64 13.00 -1.62 -14.92
C PRO A 64 14.52 -1.54 -14.81
N HIS A 65 15.09 -2.28 -13.86
CA HIS A 65 16.54 -2.33 -13.65
C HIS A 65 17.27 -2.88 -14.87
N LYS A 66 18.31 -2.17 -15.35
CA LYS A 66 19.01 -2.47 -16.61
C LYS A 66 19.53 -3.90 -16.69
N LYS A 67 20.19 -4.39 -15.63
CA LYS A 67 20.75 -5.76 -15.57
C LYS A 67 19.68 -6.86 -15.47
N LEU A 68 18.50 -6.56 -14.93
CA LEU A 68 17.46 -7.57 -14.68
C LEU A 68 16.46 -7.65 -15.83
N LYS A 69 16.21 -6.53 -16.52
CA LYS A 69 15.25 -6.43 -17.63
C LYS A 69 15.55 -7.45 -18.73
N ASP A 70 16.81 -7.51 -19.15
CA ASP A 70 17.25 -8.34 -20.28
C ASP A 70 17.98 -9.61 -19.79
N SER A 71 17.78 -9.99 -18.51
CA SER A 71 18.34 -11.21 -17.95
C SER A 71 17.72 -12.44 -18.62
N ASP A 72 18.53 -13.44 -18.94
CA ASP A 72 18.08 -14.73 -19.45
C ASP A 72 17.76 -15.73 -18.31
N ASN A 73 17.83 -15.29 -17.05
CA ASN A 73 17.54 -16.09 -15.88
C ASN A 73 16.02 -16.13 -15.62
N PRO A 74 15.33 -17.24 -15.90
CA PRO A 74 13.87 -17.32 -15.76
C PRO A 74 13.42 -17.16 -14.30
N PHE A 75 14.28 -17.49 -13.34
CA PHE A 75 13.95 -17.44 -11.92
C PHE A 75 13.96 -16.01 -11.36
N ILE A 76 14.76 -15.12 -11.96
CA ILE A 76 14.70 -13.67 -11.67
C ILE A 76 13.36 -13.09 -12.13
N HIS A 77 12.89 -13.49 -13.31
CA HIS A 77 11.56 -13.08 -13.80
C HIS A 77 10.44 -13.63 -12.93
N ALA A 78 10.54 -14.89 -12.49
CA ALA A 78 9.58 -15.47 -11.54
C ALA A 78 9.53 -14.68 -10.22
N LEU A 79 10.68 -14.25 -9.69
CA LEU A 79 10.74 -13.42 -8.50
C LEU A 79 10.12 -12.03 -8.72
N PHE A 80 10.27 -11.45 -9.91
CA PHE A 80 9.58 -10.21 -10.27
C PHE A 80 8.06 -10.35 -10.25
N TYR A 81 7.51 -11.48 -10.71
CA TYR A 81 6.07 -11.72 -10.63
C TYR A 81 5.59 -11.89 -9.20
N ILE A 82 6.34 -12.60 -8.34
CA ILE A 82 6.01 -12.67 -6.91
C ILE A 82 5.98 -11.27 -6.28
N LEU A 83 6.91 -10.39 -6.66
CA LEU A 83 6.88 -9.00 -6.17
C LEU A 83 5.56 -8.30 -6.54
N LYS A 84 5.06 -8.50 -7.77
CA LYS A 84 3.78 -7.92 -8.20
C LYS A 84 2.60 -8.48 -7.42
N ASP A 85 2.68 -9.71 -6.94
CA ASP A 85 1.63 -10.33 -6.12
C ASP A 85 1.65 -9.86 -4.66
N ILE A 86 2.77 -9.27 -4.19
CA ILE A 86 2.90 -8.74 -2.83
C ILE A 86 2.56 -7.25 -2.77
N ARG A 87 2.75 -6.50 -3.86
CA ARG A 87 2.56 -5.04 -3.88
C ARG A 87 2.32 -4.44 -5.26
N LYS A 88 1.72 -3.26 -5.27
CA LYS A 88 1.59 -2.41 -6.46
C LYS A 88 2.97 -1.93 -6.92
N VAL A 89 3.39 -2.35 -8.12
CA VAL A 89 4.62 -1.91 -8.78
C VAL A 89 4.28 -0.84 -9.83
N GLY A 90 4.81 0.37 -9.67
CA GLY A 90 4.65 1.50 -10.62
C GLY A 90 3.40 2.37 -10.44
N SER A 91 3.32 3.45 -11.24
CA SER A 91 2.24 4.46 -11.27
C SER A 91 1.12 4.15 -12.29
N SER A 92 0.96 2.89 -12.69
CA SER A 92 -0.13 2.52 -13.60
C SER A 92 -1.43 2.30 -12.83
N ASP A 93 -2.23 3.35 -12.73
CA ASP A 93 -3.63 3.29 -12.29
C ASP A 93 -4.53 2.47 -13.23
N SER A 94 -4.02 2.05 -14.39
CA SER A 94 -4.67 1.13 -15.31
C SER A 94 -4.39 -0.36 -15.02
N VAL A 95 -3.30 -0.70 -14.33
CA VAL A 95 -2.93 -2.10 -13.99
C VAL A 95 -3.31 -2.46 -12.55
N SER A 96 -3.65 -1.48 -11.71
CA SER A 96 -4.28 -1.70 -10.39
C SER A 96 -5.54 -2.55 -10.45
N LYS A 97 -6.24 -2.57 -11.59
CA LYS A 97 -7.43 -3.40 -11.84
C LYS A 97 -7.11 -4.89 -12.03
N TRP A 98 -5.85 -5.23 -12.33
CA TRP A 98 -5.35 -6.61 -12.55
C TRP A 98 -4.37 -7.07 -11.47
N LEU A 99 -4.13 -6.23 -10.46
CA LEU A 99 -3.34 -6.61 -9.29
C LEU A 99 -4.16 -7.53 -8.39
N ASP A 100 -3.49 -8.53 -7.81
CA ASP A 100 -4.11 -9.39 -6.80
C ASP A 100 -4.67 -8.48 -5.68
N PRO A 101 -5.98 -8.52 -5.36
CA PRO A 101 -6.56 -7.80 -4.23
C PRO A 101 -5.80 -8.03 -2.92
N ASN A 102 -5.15 -9.19 -2.78
CA ASN A 102 -4.31 -9.51 -1.63
C ASN A 102 -3.05 -8.63 -1.56
N ALA A 103 -2.45 -8.23 -2.68
CA ALA A 103 -1.26 -7.36 -2.72
C ALA A 103 -1.51 -5.99 -2.06
N VAL A 104 -2.66 -5.38 -2.36
CA VAL A 104 -3.06 -4.10 -1.77
C VAL A 104 -3.29 -4.28 -0.26
N ALA A 105 -4.05 -5.31 0.10
CA ALA A 105 -4.33 -5.65 1.48
C ALA A 105 -3.06 -5.92 2.31
N PHE A 106 -2.05 -6.58 1.74
CA PHE A 106 -0.81 -6.85 2.47
C PHE A 106 -0.03 -5.56 2.75
N ALA A 107 0.06 -4.64 1.77
CA ALA A 107 0.72 -3.35 1.94
C ALA A 107 0.01 -2.48 2.99
N GLU A 108 -1.33 -2.45 2.96
CA GLU A 108 -2.14 -1.75 3.96
C GLU A 108 -1.97 -2.31 5.36
N ILE A 109 -2.00 -3.64 5.52
CA ILE A 109 -1.78 -4.30 6.81
C ILE A 109 -0.38 -3.99 7.34
N ARG A 110 0.66 -4.12 6.51
CA ARG A 110 2.04 -3.80 6.90
C ARG A 110 2.15 -2.36 7.40
N ASN A 111 1.66 -1.40 6.59
CA ASN A 111 1.68 0.01 6.95
C ASN A 111 0.91 0.27 8.25
N ALA A 112 -0.24 -0.40 8.43
CA ALA A 112 -1.02 -0.28 9.65
C ALA A 112 -0.34 -0.87 10.88
N MET A 113 0.47 -1.92 10.71
CA MET A 113 1.26 -2.51 11.80
C MET A 113 2.49 -1.69 12.17
N GLU A 114 3.11 -0.99 11.21
CA GLU A 114 4.35 -0.25 11.41
C GLU A 114 4.11 1.22 11.81
N HIS A 115 3.05 1.84 11.30
CA HIS A 115 2.85 3.29 11.37
C HIS A 115 1.45 3.72 11.83
N ARG A 116 0.48 2.80 11.96
CA ARG A 116 -0.89 3.11 12.42
C ARG A 116 -1.32 2.12 13.52
N SER A 117 -2.64 2.00 13.75
CA SER A 117 -3.22 0.98 14.61
C SER A 117 -3.87 -0.13 13.77
N LEU A 118 -3.45 -1.38 13.97
CA LEU A 118 -4.13 -2.56 13.43
C LEU A 118 -4.97 -3.24 14.52
N LYS A 119 -6.30 -3.24 14.33
CA LYS A 119 -7.25 -3.96 15.19
C LYS A 119 -7.75 -5.20 14.47
N ILE A 120 -7.46 -6.36 15.07
CA ILE A 120 -8.06 -7.62 14.65
C ILE A 120 -9.35 -7.79 15.41
N VAL A 121 -10.43 -8.07 14.70
CA VAL A 121 -11.75 -8.28 15.27
C VAL A 121 -12.27 -9.65 14.86
N ASP A 122 -13.22 -10.16 15.64
CA ASP A 122 -13.99 -11.33 15.23
C ASP A 122 -14.78 -11.03 13.96
N ASP A 123 -15.00 -12.04 13.12
CA ASP A 123 -15.72 -11.89 11.85
C ASP A 123 -17.14 -11.33 12.06
N PHE A 124 -17.86 -11.84 13.06
CA PHE A 124 -19.18 -11.31 13.41
C PHE A 124 -19.09 -9.88 13.95
N GLY A 125 -18.08 -9.60 14.79
CA GLY A 125 -17.83 -8.25 15.29
C GLY A 125 -17.49 -7.25 14.17
N TYR A 126 -16.83 -7.71 13.11
CA TYR A 126 -16.55 -6.91 11.92
C TYR A 126 -17.83 -6.59 11.15
N GLU A 127 -18.68 -7.59 10.88
CA GLU A 127 -19.97 -7.40 10.20
C GLU A 127 -20.89 -6.44 10.95
N LEU A 128 -20.95 -6.54 12.28
CA LEU A 128 -21.69 -5.58 13.10
C LEU A 128 -21.12 -4.17 12.99
N ALA A 129 -19.79 -4.03 13.04
CA ALA A 129 -19.15 -2.72 12.93
C ALA A 129 -19.30 -2.09 11.54
N THR A 130 -19.31 -2.88 10.47
CA THR A 130 -19.48 -2.40 9.10
C THR A 130 -20.94 -2.13 8.76
N SER A 131 -21.89 -2.97 9.21
CA SER A 131 -23.33 -2.76 9.01
C SER A 131 -23.87 -1.51 9.72
N HIS A 132 -23.33 -1.12 10.87
CA HIS A 132 -23.68 0.16 11.50
C HIS A 132 -22.94 1.35 10.85
N ASN A 133 -21.85 1.10 10.13
CA ASN A 133 -21.12 2.14 9.42
C ASN A 133 -21.74 2.50 8.07
N THR A 134 -22.48 1.62 7.40
CA THR A 134 -23.11 1.96 6.11
C THR A 134 -24.02 3.19 6.22
N TYR A 135 -24.79 3.34 7.30
CA TYR A 135 -25.56 4.56 7.56
C TYR A 135 -24.66 5.80 7.75
N ASN A 136 -23.58 5.67 8.52
CA ASN A 136 -22.62 6.75 8.76
C ASN A 136 -21.80 7.12 7.51
N ASP A 137 -21.60 6.17 6.60
CA ASP A 137 -20.89 6.34 5.34
C ASP A 137 -21.79 6.99 4.28
N GLU A 138 -23.08 6.69 4.29
CA GLU A 138 -24.09 7.41 3.52
C GLU A 138 -24.23 8.87 3.98
N GLU A 139 -24.27 9.12 5.29
CA GLU A 139 -24.22 10.49 5.82
C GLU A 139 -22.91 11.19 5.45
N PHE A 140 -21.78 10.48 5.51
CA PHE A 140 -20.49 11.06 5.13
C PHE A 140 -20.43 11.43 3.65
N THR A 141 -20.94 10.57 2.76
CA THR A 141 -21.02 10.88 1.33
C THR A 141 -22.00 12.01 1.03
N LYS A 142 -23.09 12.14 1.79
CA LYS A 142 -23.98 13.32 1.72
C LYS A 142 -23.25 14.60 2.13
N LEU A 143 -22.49 14.57 3.23
CA LEU A 143 -21.68 15.72 3.68
C LEU A 143 -20.61 16.11 2.64
N GLN A 144 -19.95 15.14 2.02
CA GLN A 144 -18.99 15.40 0.93
C GLN A 144 -19.67 16.03 -0.29
N ARG A 145 -20.86 15.56 -0.68
CA ARG A 145 -21.63 16.18 -1.77
C ARG A 145 -22.03 17.61 -1.43
N GLU A 146 -22.53 17.85 -0.22
CA GLU A 146 -22.93 19.20 0.24
C GLU A 146 -21.75 20.17 0.25
N VAL A 147 -20.56 19.72 0.69
CA VAL A 147 -19.34 20.54 0.62
C VAL A 147 -18.96 20.87 -0.83
N ASN A 148 -19.19 19.95 -1.78
CA ASN A 148 -18.88 20.19 -3.18
C ASN A 148 -19.89 21.12 -3.88
N THR A 149 -21.16 21.20 -3.43
CA THR A 149 -22.17 22.08 -4.03
C THR A 149 -22.14 23.50 -3.50
N ILE A 150 -21.73 23.73 -2.24
CA ILE A 150 -21.67 25.07 -1.64
C ILE A 150 -20.81 26.07 -2.46
N PRO A 151 -19.64 25.71 -3.01
CA PRO A 151 -18.88 26.59 -3.91
C PRO A 151 -19.65 27.04 -5.15
N ASP A 152 -20.47 26.16 -5.73
CA ASP A 152 -21.29 26.48 -6.91
C ASP A 152 -22.50 27.36 -6.52
N GLU A 153 -23.11 27.12 -5.37
CA GLU A 153 -24.15 28.00 -4.81
C GLU A 153 -23.61 29.41 -4.52
N ILE A 154 -22.38 29.52 -4.00
CA ILE A 154 -21.70 30.80 -3.79
C ILE A 154 -21.48 31.52 -5.13
N ARG A 155 -20.99 30.81 -6.16
CA ARG A 155 -20.81 31.38 -7.51
C ARG A 155 -22.11 31.89 -8.11
N GLU A 156 -23.22 31.17 -7.95
CA GLU A 156 -24.53 31.64 -8.42
C GLU A 156 -24.99 32.92 -7.70
N ILE A 157 -24.75 33.01 -6.38
CA ILE A 157 -25.10 34.19 -5.60
C ILE A 157 -24.19 35.38 -5.98
N GLU A 158 -22.90 35.14 -6.22
CA GLU A 158 -21.96 36.16 -6.72
C GLU A 158 -22.37 36.68 -8.11
N LEU A 159 -22.83 35.81 -9.02
CA LEU A 159 -23.37 36.20 -10.32
C LEU A 159 -24.65 37.03 -10.19
N LYS A 160 -25.53 36.69 -9.23
CA LYS A 160 -26.72 37.50 -8.91
C LYS A 160 -26.31 38.88 -8.40
N ILE A 161 -25.33 38.99 -7.50
CA ILE A 161 -24.80 40.28 -7.03
C ILE A 161 -24.24 41.13 -8.17
N LYS A 162 -23.49 40.52 -9.11
CA LYS A 162 -22.97 41.24 -10.28
C LYS A 162 -24.08 41.84 -11.15
N LYS A 163 -25.18 41.11 -11.34
CA LYS A 163 -26.37 41.60 -12.07
C LYS A 163 -27.12 42.69 -11.28
N THR A 164 -27.28 42.57 -9.96
CA THR A 164 -28.00 43.55 -9.15
C THR A 164 -27.24 44.88 -8.96
N ASN A 165 -25.91 44.87 -9.07
CA ASN A 165 -25.12 46.12 -9.07
C ASN A 165 -25.42 47.02 -10.29
N GLU A 166 -26.04 46.48 -11.35
CA GLU A 166 -26.56 47.27 -12.49
C GLU A 166 -27.90 47.98 -12.14
N ASP A 167 -28.63 47.51 -11.11
CA ASP A 167 -29.98 47.96 -10.71
C ASP A 167 -30.03 48.81 -9.42
N ASN A 168 -28.90 49.14 -8.77
CA ASN A 168 -28.80 50.10 -7.65
C ASN A 168 -29.67 49.84 -6.39
N ASP A 169 -29.80 48.58 -5.94
CA ASP A 169 -30.47 48.25 -4.65
C ASP A 169 -29.46 47.86 -3.53
N PRO A 170 -29.08 48.80 -2.63
CA PRO A 170 -28.05 48.56 -1.60
C PRO A 170 -28.46 47.56 -0.51
N HIS A 171 -29.77 47.40 -0.26
CA HIS A 171 -30.27 46.51 0.77
C HIS A 171 -30.17 45.03 0.37
N LEU A 172 -30.48 44.72 -0.89
CA LEU A 172 -30.44 43.34 -1.41
C LEU A 172 -28.99 42.83 -1.51
N SER A 173 -28.05 43.69 -1.91
CA SER A 173 -26.63 43.34 -1.96
C SER A 173 -26.04 43.04 -0.58
N LYS A 174 -26.50 43.72 0.47
CA LYS A 174 -26.09 43.46 1.87
C LYS A 174 -26.61 42.11 2.36
N GLN A 175 -27.88 41.77 2.09
CA GLN A 175 -28.44 40.46 2.45
C GLN A 175 -27.76 39.29 1.71
N LEU A 176 -27.43 39.47 0.42
CA LEU A 176 -26.73 38.45 -0.36
C LEU A 176 -25.29 38.23 0.14
N LYS A 177 -24.58 39.31 0.53
CA LYS A 177 -23.26 39.21 1.17
C LYS A 177 -23.32 38.50 2.53
N GLU A 178 -24.34 38.77 3.35
CA GLU A 178 -24.55 38.04 4.60
C GLU A 178 -24.83 36.54 4.34
N LYS A 179 -25.57 36.21 3.28
CA LYS A 179 -25.82 34.81 2.88
C LYS A 179 -24.54 34.11 2.40
N ILE A 180 -23.69 34.80 1.64
CA ILE A 180 -22.35 34.30 1.26
C ILE A 180 -21.49 34.04 2.50
N ASN A 181 -21.46 34.98 3.45
CA ASN A 181 -20.68 34.78 4.68
C ASN A 181 -21.18 33.57 5.48
N LYS A 182 -22.50 33.38 5.61
CA LYS A 182 -23.10 32.20 6.26
C LYS A 182 -22.76 30.89 5.53
N LEU A 183 -22.75 30.89 4.20
CA LEU A 183 -22.36 29.72 3.41
C LEU A 183 -20.87 29.42 3.53
N ASN A 184 -20.02 30.44 3.55
CA ASN A 184 -18.58 30.29 3.75
C ASN A 184 -18.24 29.74 5.15
N THR A 185 -18.91 30.22 6.21
CA THR A 185 -18.73 29.67 7.57
C THR A 185 -19.17 28.21 7.60
N LYS A 186 -20.36 27.90 7.03
CA LYS A 186 -20.85 26.52 6.95
C LYS A 186 -19.92 25.61 6.16
N HIS A 187 -19.38 26.08 5.03
CA HIS A 187 -18.42 25.32 4.21
C HIS A 187 -17.12 25.03 4.98
N SER A 188 -16.58 26.02 5.70
CA SER A 188 -15.41 25.84 6.56
C SER A 188 -15.66 24.80 7.65
N ASP A 189 -16.80 24.89 8.34
CA ASP A 189 -17.16 23.97 9.42
C ASP A 189 -17.37 22.54 8.92
N LEU A 190 -18.06 22.37 7.79
CA LEU A 190 -18.26 21.06 7.16
C LEU A 190 -16.93 20.45 6.70
N LYS A 191 -16.05 21.26 6.10
CA LYS A 191 -14.71 20.82 5.70
C LYS A 191 -13.88 20.38 6.90
N ALA A 192 -13.96 21.09 8.02
CA ALA A 192 -13.30 20.70 9.26
C ALA A 192 -13.82 19.36 9.81
N LYS A 193 -15.15 19.16 9.82
CA LYS A 193 -15.77 17.90 10.23
C LYS A 193 -15.39 16.72 9.32
N ILE A 194 -15.34 16.94 8.00
CA ILE A 194 -14.89 15.93 7.04
C ILE A 194 -13.43 15.56 7.32
N HIS A 195 -12.57 16.56 7.43
CA HIS A 195 -11.15 16.33 7.71
C HIS A 195 -10.93 15.59 9.04
N GLU A 196 -11.68 15.91 10.09
CA GLU A 196 -11.60 15.20 11.36
C GLU A 196 -12.03 13.74 11.23
N LYS A 197 -13.13 13.48 10.50
CA LYS A 197 -13.61 12.10 10.24
C LYS A 197 -12.63 11.29 9.39
N GLU A 198 -12.06 11.89 8.34
CA GLU A 198 -11.01 11.28 7.51
C GLU A 198 -9.74 11.00 8.32
N LYS A 199 -9.35 11.94 9.18
CA LYS A 199 -8.22 11.75 10.10
C LYS A 199 -8.47 10.56 11.01
N LEU A 200 -9.63 10.47 11.65
CA LEU A 200 -9.98 9.36 12.55
C LEU A 200 -9.99 8.01 11.83
N SER A 201 -10.58 7.93 10.63
CA SER A 201 -10.59 6.69 9.83
C SER A 201 -9.19 6.29 9.34
N SER A 202 -8.33 7.28 9.07
CA SER A 202 -6.94 7.06 8.66
C SER A 202 -6.01 6.53 9.76
N HIS A 203 -6.43 6.48 11.03
CA HIS A 203 -5.54 6.01 12.11
C HIS A 203 -5.72 4.53 12.48
N CYS A 204 -6.86 3.92 12.14
CA CYS A 204 -7.16 2.54 12.52
C CYS A 204 -7.54 1.68 11.31
N LEU A 205 -6.89 0.53 11.14
CA LEU A 205 -7.29 -0.50 10.19
C LEU A 205 -7.96 -1.64 10.96
N LEU A 206 -9.19 -1.97 10.59
CA LEU A 206 -9.96 -3.09 11.14
C LEU A 206 -9.87 -4.26 10.16
N VAL A 207 -9.47 -5.43 10.65
CA VAL A 207 -9.34 -6.65 9.84
C VAL A 207 -9.99 -7.82 10.58
N PRO A 208 -10.88 -8.59 9.93
CA PRO A 208 -11.41 -9.84 10.49
C PRO A 208 -10.30 -10.86 10.70
N ILE A 209 -10.43 -11.69 11.75
CA ILE A 209 -9.43 -12.72 12.03
C ILE A 209 -9.31 -13.75 10.90
N SER A 210 -10.42 -14.18 10.29
CA SER A 210 -10.38 -15.12 9.16
C SER A 210 -9.58 -14.58 7.96
N GLN A 211 -9.80 -13.30 7.61
CA GLN A 211 -9.09 -12.64 6.52
C GLN A 211 -7.61 -12.47 6.85
N PHE A 212 -7.29 -12.11 8.09
CA PHE A 212 -5.90 -11.95 8.51
C PHE A 212 -5.13 -13.28 8.45
N GLU A 213 -5.75 -14.38 8.90
CA GLU A 213 -5.17 -15.73 8.82
C GLU A 213 -4.93 -16.16 7.37
N SER A 214 -5.93 -16.03 6.50
CA SER A 214 -5.80 -16.35 5.08
C SER A 214 -4.66 -15.56 4.42
N ARG A 215 -4.59 -14.26 4.71
CA ARG A 215 -3.55 -13.37 4.18
C ARG A 215 -2.16 -13.76 4.66
N ILE A 216 -1.99 -14.13 5.94
CA ILE A 216 -0.72 -14.62 6.46
C ILE A 216 -0.30 -15.89 5.72
N MET A 217 -1.21 -16.85 5.54
CA MET A 217 -0.87 -18.12 4.86
C MET A 217 -0.45 -17.90 3.41
N GLN A 218 -1.14 -17.01 2.69
CA GLN A 218 -0.74 -16.61 1.34
C GLN A 218 0.65 -15.96 1.33
N LEU A 219 0.91 -15.02 2.25
CA LEU A 219 2.20 -14.35 2.35
C LEU A 219 3.34 -15.33 2.67
N ILE A 220 3.09 -16.34 3.52
CA ILE A 220 4.04 -17.45 3.76
C ILE A 220 4.32 -18.22 2.47
N GLY A 221 3.28 -18.52 1.68
CA GLY A 221 3.42 -19.19 0.39
C GLY A 221 4.29 -18.40 -0.59
N LEU A 222 4.06 -17.09 -0.70
CA LEU A 222 4.86 -16.20 -1.53
C LEU A 222 6.32 -16.15 -1.04
N ALA A 223 6.54 -16.03 0.27
CA ALA A 223 7.88 -16.03 0.85
C ALA A 223 8.64 -17.34 0.59
N ARG A 224 7.96 -18.48 0.75
CA ARG A 224 8.53 -19.80 0.45
C ARG A 224 8.93 -19.89 -1.02
N ASN A 225 8.05 -19.49 -1.93
CA ASN A 225 8.34 -19.50 -3.37
C ASN A 225 9.50 -18.55 -3.70
N SER A 226 9.57 -17.37 -3.08
CA SER A 226 10.69 -16.44 -3.25
C SER A 226 12.03 -17.04 -2.81
N ILE A 227 12.08 -17.77 -1.69
CA ILE A 227 13.31 -18.46 -1.25
C ILE A 227 13.72 -19.55 -2.26
N MET A 228 12.76 -20.29 -2.80
CA MET A 228 13.03 -21.32 -3.82
C MET A 228 13.59 -20.67 -5.10
N TYR A 229 12.94 -19.64 -5.62
CA TYR A 229 13.41 -18.95 -6.82
C TYR A 229 14.73 -18.21 -6.62
N LEU A 230 14.97 -17.65 -5.43
CA LEU A 230 16.28 -17.11 -5.07
C LEU A 230 17.38 -18.18 -5.22
N SER A 231 17.17 -19.35 -4.62
CA SER A 231 18.15 -20.45 -4.67
C SER A 231 18.40 -20.91 -6.12
N LEU A 232 17.34 -21.03 -6.91
CA LEU A 232 17.41 -21.43 -8.31
C LEU A 232 18.07 -20.36 -9.18
N ALA A 233 17.77 -19.08 -8.96
CA ALA A 233 18.36 -17.96 -9.68
C ALA A 233 19.87 -17.90 -9.45
N ILE A 234 20.31 -17.98 -8.19
CA ILE A 234 21.73 -18.03 -7.83
C ILE A 234 22.40 -19.23 -8.47
N HIS A 235 21.80 -20.41 -8.35
CA HIS A 235 22.37 -21.62 -8.91
C HIS A 235 22.52 -21.57 -10.43
N PHE A 236 21.53 -20.98 -11.13
CA PHE A 236 21.57 -20.81 -12.57
C PHE A 236 22.72 -19.90 -13.01
N GLU A 237 22.97 -18.80 -12.30
CA GLU A 237 24.12 -17.93 -12.60
C GLU A 237 25.46 -18.58 -12.28
N GLU A 238 25.58 -19.27 -11.13
CA GLU A 238 26.83 -19.93 -10.76
C GLU A 238 27.27 -20.96 -11.80
N ARG A 239 26.33 -21.68 -12.42
CA ARG A 239 26.67 -22.63 -13.51
C ARG A 239 27.26 -21.98 -14.76
N LYS A 240 27.02 -20.68 -14.98
CA LYS A 240 27.54 -19.95 -16.14
C LYS A 240 28.91 -19.33 -15.90
N ARG A 241 29.33 -19.23 -14.63
CA ARG A 241 30.62 -18.63 -14.30
C ARG A 241 31.74 -19.55 -14.78
N PRO A 242 32.84 -18.97 -15.33
CA PRO A 242 34.00 -19.76 -15.72
C PRO A 242 34.59 -20.47 -14.51
N ASN A 243 35.07 -21.70 -14.71
CA ASN A 243 35.61 -22.61 -13.68
C ASN A 243 36.96 -22.17 -13.06
N ASP A 244 37.34 -20.89 -13.17
CA ASP A 244 38.65 -20.37 -12.76
C ASP A 244 38.74 -20.02 -11.25
N GLY A 245 37.68 -20.24 -10.49
CA GLY A 245 37.62 -19.94 -9.05
C GLY A 245 38.13 -21.06 -8.14
N ILE A 246 38.56 -20.70 -6.93
CA ILE A 246 38.74 -21.65 -5.82
C ILE A 246 37.36 -22.04 -5.31
N TYR A 247 36.87 -23.21 -5.71
CA TYR A 247 35.62 -23.76 -5.19
C TYR A 247 35.91 -24.60 -3.94
N MET A 248 35.22 -24.29 -2.85
CA MET A 248 35.18 -25.20 -1.71
C MET A 248 34.27 -26.36 -2.09
N GLN A 249 34.85 -27.53 -2.40
CA GLN A 249 34.07 -28.73 -2.64
C GLN A 249 33.25 -29.04 -1.39
N ARG A 250 31.93 -28.86 -1.51
CA ARG A 250 30.99 -29.21 -0.47
C ARG A 250 30.41 -30.56 -0.83
N GLU A 251 31.09 -31.63 -0.44
CA GLU A 251 30.51 -32.96 -0.51
C GLU A 251 29.29 -32.99 0.40
N VAL A 252 28.11 -33.19 -0.19
CA VAL A 252 26.92 -33.50 0.58
C VAL A 252 27.10 -34.95 1.03
N PRO A 253 27.21 -35.23 2.34
CA PRO A 253 27.33 -36.60 2.79
C PRO A 253 26.04 -37.34 2.41
N LEU A 254 26.11 -38.10 1.32
CA LEU A 254 25.05 -39.01 0.95
C LEU A 254 25.02 -40.12 2.00
N LYS A 255 23.82 -40.45 2.47
CA LYS A 255 23.62 -41.60 3.35
C LYS A 255 24.09 -42.83 2.56
N HIS A 256 25.27 -43.33 2.90
CA HIS A 256 25.72 -44.62 2.41
C HIS A 256 24.77 -45.65 3.05
N ASN A 257 24.07 -46.42 2.23
CA ASN A 257 23.26 -47.52 2.72
C ASN A 257 24.23 -48.55 3.33
N LEU A 258 24.22 -48.64 4.67
CA LEU A 258 24.76 -49.77 5.43
C LEU A 258 23.82 -50.97 5.30
#